data_AF-A0A395IIA1-F1
#
_entry.id   AF-A0A395IIA1-F1
#
_cell.length_a   1.000
_cell.length_b   1.000
_cell.length_c   1.000
_cell.angle_alpha   90.00
_cell.angle_beta   90.00
_cell.angle_gamma   90.00
#
_symmetry.space_group_name_H-M   'P 1'
#
loop_
_entity.id
_entity.type
_entity.pdbx_description
1 polymer ?
#
loop_
_entity_poly.entity_id
_entity_poly.type
_entity_poly.pdbx_seq_one_letter_code
_entity_poly.pdbx_strand_id
1 'polypeptide(L)'
;MDPTQGIDKETAVASFNDWWNALPPNTVTIFSDGSESYDDAGKHVGYGYAIYQGQALVATGKGAINTLSHVFDAEAIGALKGLQKALTLPSNADTQRWLCIDSTSVIWCKRANASDTSQWAFLESHRLIDRHAVNIRWSPGHQGITGNEAADSLADAGAKSDTVDPGPTAQPTISGIGSIARSLAHNVTSGWWRKNESTFVRGASQMATRLRFEGAYGTQTL
;
A
#
# COMPACT_ATOMS: atom_id res chain seq x y z
N MET A 1 9.36 -4.20 16.80
CA MET A 1 10.32 -3.08 16.72
C MET A 1 9.95 -2.25 15.49
N ASP A 2 9.88 -0.92 15.62
CA ASP A 2 9.63 -0.01 14.50
C ASP A 2 10.64 -0.23 13.37
N PRO A 3 10.20 -0.52 12.12
CA PRO A 3 11.10 -0.71 10.98
C PRO A 3 11.97 0.51 10.65
N THR A 4 11.51 1.72 10.98
CA THR A 4 12.23 2.98 10.70
C THR A 4 13.19 3.37 11.81
N GLN A 5 13.02 2.81 13.01
CA GLN A 5 13.79 3.17 14.22
C GLN A 5 13.73 4.67 14.59
N GLY A 6 12.81 5.44 14.01
CA GLY A 6 12.67 6.88 14.26
C GLY A 6 13.81 7.76 13.74
N ILE A 7 14.68 7.24 12.86
CA ILE A 7 15.77 8.02 12.25
C ILE A 7 15.23 8.93 11.14
N ASP A 8 15.86 10.09 10.92
CA ASP A 8 15.49 10.98 9.82
C ASP A 8 15.84 10.35 8.46
N LYS A 9 15.21 10.87 7.40
CA LYS A 9 15.30 10.28 6.06
C LYS A 9 16.72 10.30 5.47
N GLU A 10 17.47 11.38 5.65
CA GLU A 10 18.82 11.48 5.09
C GLU A 10 19.76 10.48 5.76
N THR A 11 19.70 10.40 7.09
CA THR A 11 20.43 9.39 7.87
C THR A 11 20.02 7.97 7.49
N ALA A 12 18.72 7.72 7.27
CA ALA A 12 18.23 6.42 6.85
C ALA A 12 18.80 5.97 5.51
N VAL A 13 18.88 6.89 4.55
CA VAL A 13 19.40 6.62 3.20
C VAL A 13 20.88 6.31 3.24
N ALA A 14 21.67 7.13 3.95
CA ALA A 14 23.09 6.88 4.14
C ALA A 14 23.33 5.52 4.82
N SER A 15 22.62 5.24 5.92
CA SER A 15 22.71 3.97 6.64
C SER A 15 22.29 2.77 5.79
N PHE A 16 21.29 2.92 4.92
CA PHE A 16 20.88 1.86 4.01
C PHE A 16 21.94 1.60 2.95
N ASN A 17 22.48 2.65 2.33
CA ASN A 17 23.52 2.51 1.30
C ASN A 17 24.80 1.90 1.88
N ASP A 18 25.25 2.35 3.05
CA ASP A 18 26.41 1.78 3.73
C ASP A 18 26.21 0.28 4.02
N TRP A 19 25.03 -0.08 4.52
CA TRP A 19 24.68 -1.48 4.73
C TRP A 19 24.65 -2.28 3.43
N TRP A 20 24.01 -1.76 2.38
CA TRP A 20 23.86 -2.46 1.11
C TRP A 20 25.21 -2.68 0.42
N ASN A 21 26.10 -1.69 0.51
CA ASN A 21 27.47 -1.75 0.00
C ASN A 21 28.37 -2.71 0.78
N ALA A 22 28.07 -2.95 2.05
CA ALA A 22 28.82 -3.87 2.91
C ALA A 22 28.36 -5.33 2.81
N LEU A 23 27.27 -5.63 2.09
CA LEU A 23 26.78 -7.00 1.96
C LEU A 23 27.77 -7.90 1.21
N PRO A 24 27.90 -9.19 1.61
CA PRO A 24 28.70 -10.15 0.85
C PRO A 24 28.25 -10.21 -0.62
N PRO A 25 29.16 -10.36 -1.60
CA PRO A 25 28.81 -10.37 -3.03
C PRO A 25 27.78 -11.42 -3.45
N ASN A 26 27.70 -12.53 -2.73
CA ASN A 26 26.72 -13.59 -2.98
C ASN A 26 25.32 -13.30 -2.39
N THR A 27 25.14 -12.16 -1.70
CA THR A 27 23.87 -11.78 -1.10
C THR A 27 22.89 -11.31 -2.16
N VAL A 28 21.66 -11.82 -2.09
CA VAL A 28 20.55 -11.41 -2.94
C VAL A 28 19.69 -10.39 -2.18
N THR A 29 19.49 -9.24 -2.79
CA THR A 29 18.59 -8.18 -2.30
C THR A 29 17.43 -8.00 -3.27
N ILE A 30 16.21 -8.03 -2.73
CA ILE A 30 14.95 -7.98 -3.47
C ILE A 30 14.29 -6.67 -3.09
N PHE A 31 14.23 -5.72 -4.01
CA PHE A 31 13.47 -4.50 -3.84
C PHE A 31 12.11 -4.67 -4.50
N SER A 32 11.06 -4.18 -3.86
CA SER A 32 9.71 -4.24 -4.39
C SER A 32 8.94 -2.99 -4.04
N ASP A 33 8.06 -2.58 -4.93
CA ASP A 33 7.19 -1.43 -4.75
C ASP A 33 5.82 -1.65 -5.41
N GLY A 34 4.86 -0.82 -5.05
CA GLY A 34 3.52 -0.75 -5.60
C GLY A 34 3.20 0.67 -6.07
N SER A 35 2.49 0.77 -7.20
CA SER A 35 2.04 2.05 -7.74
C SER A 35 0.53 2.04 -7.91
N GLU A 36 -0.08 3.19 -7.63
CA GLU A 36 -1.47 3.51 -7.92
C GLU A 36 -1.52 4.84 -8.66
N SER A 37 -2.13 4.84 -9.85
CA SER A 37 -2.25 6.03 -10.69
C SER A 37 -3.64 6.14 -11.30
N TYR A 38 -3.98 7.32 -11.81
CA TYR A 38 -5.26 7.64 -12.42
C TYR A 38 -5.02 8.38 -13.73
N ASP A 39 -5.70 7.96 -14.79
CA ASP A 39 -5.74 8.65 -16.08
C ASP A 39 -7.17 8.63 -16.66
N ASP A 40 -7.31 9.01 -17.93
CA ASP A 40 -8.61 9.04 -18.63
C ASP A 40 -9.26 7.65 -18.77
N ALA A 41 -8.48 6.57 -18.73
CA ALA A 41 -8.97 5.19 -18.76
C ALA A 41 -9.36 4.68 -17.36
N GLY A 42 -8.97 5.39 -16.30
CA GLY A 42 -9.38 5.15 -14.93
C GLY A 42 -8.23 4.87 -13.98
N LYS A 43 -8.52 4.11 -12.92
CA LYS A 43 -7.55 3.73 -11.90
C LYS A 43 -6.68 2.58 -12.41
N HIS A 44 -5.37 2.72 -12.25
CA HIS A 44 -4.37 1.72 -12.56
C HIS A 44 -3.59 1.37 -11.30
N VAL A 45 -3.35 0.07 -11.10
CA VAL A 45 -2.62 -0.41 -9.94
C VAL A 45 -1.67 -1.50 -10.40
N GLY A 46 -0.41 -1.44 -9.97
CA GLY A 46 0.58 -2.41 -10.38
C GLY A 46 1.75 -2.49 -9.42
N TYR A 47 2.48 -3.59 -9.52
CA TYR A 47 3.65 -3.86 -8.69
C TYR A 47 4.91 -3.91 -9.56
N GLY A 48 6.04 -3.67 -8.91
CA GLY A 48 7.37 -3.79 -9.49
C GLY A 48 8.33 -4.46 -8.52
N TYR A 49 9.32 -5.18 -9.04
CA TYR A 49 10.44 -5.67 -8.24
C TYR A 49 11.74 -5.69 -9.02
N ALA A 50 12.84 -5.40 -8.33
CA ALA A 50 14.20 -5.46 -8.84
C ALA A 50 15.07 -6.31 -7.90
N ILE A 51 15.78 -7.27 -8.45
CA ILE A 51 16.60 -8.22 -7.70
C ILE A 51 18.06 -7.99 -8.07
N TYR A 52 18.87 -7.77 -7.04
CA TYR A 52 20.31 -7.56 -7.16
C TYR A 52 21.08 -8.67 -6.44
N GLN A 53 22.21 -9.07 -7.02
CA GLN A 53 23.20 -9.93 -6.36
C GLN A 53 24.57 -9.27 -6.50
N GLY A 54 25.22 -8.98 -5.37
CA GLY A 54 26.49 -8.24 -5.37
C GLY A 54 26.41 -6.89 -6.11
N GLN A 55 25.32 -6.15 -5.87
CA GLN A 55 24.97 -4.87 -6.55
C GLN A 55 24.70 -4.95 -8.06
N ALA A 56 24.87 -6.11 -8.70
CA ALA A 56 24.47 -6.31 -10.09
C ALA A 56 22.97 -6.62 -10.16
N LEU A 57 22.23 -5.95 -11.04
CA LEU A 57 20.83 -6.27 -11.30
C LEU A 57 20.75 -7.62 -12.04
N VAL A 58 20.13 -8.62 -11.42
CA VAL A 58 20.08 -10.00 -11.94
C VAL A 58 18.69 -10.41 -12.43
N ALA A 59 17.63 -9.77 -11.94
CA ALA A 59 16.27 -10.01 -12.43
C ALA A 59 15.37 -8.83 -12.09
N THR A 60 14.34 -8.64 -12.92
CA THR A 60 13.25 -7.69 -12.67
C THR A 60 11.91 -8.34 -12.96
N GLY A 61 10.85 -7.68 -12.55
CA GLY A 61 9.51 -7.99 -13.00
C GLY A 61 8.53 -6.93 -12.57
N LYS A 62 7.37 -6.95 -13.22
CA LYS A 62 6.28 -6.03 -13.00
C LYS A 62 4.97 -6.65 -13.45
N GLY A 63 3.86 -6.10 -13.01
CA GLY A 63 2.54 -6.50 -13.48
C GLY A 63 1.45 -5.55 -13.00
N ALA A 64 0.38 -5.43 -13.78
CA ALA A 64 -0.85 -4.81 -13.31
C ALA A 64 -1.62 -5.78 -12.41
N ILE A 65 -2.33 -5.24 -11.42
CA ILE A 65 -3.31 -5.97 -10.61
C ILE A 65 -4.70 -5.41 -10.86
N ASN A 66 -5.73 -6.05 -10.32
CA ASN A 66 -7.10 -5.60 -10.46
C ASN A 66 -7.23 -4.12 -10.08
N THR A 67 -7.87 -3.32 -10.93
CA THR A 67 -8.00 -1.87 -10.77
C THR A 67 -8.78 -1.43 -9.53
N LEU A 68 -9.52 -2.34 -8.91
CA LEU A 68 -10.18 -2.10 -7.62
C LEU A 68 -9.23 -2.20 -6.43
N SER A 69 -8.04 -2.77 -6.60
CA SER A 69 -7.02 -2.90 -5.54
C SER A 69 -6.45 -1.54 -5.13
N HIS A 70 -5.61 -1.49 -4.10
CA HIS A 70 -4.89 -0.27 -3.70
C HIS A 70 -3.38 -0.48 -3.71
N VAL A 71 -2.62 0.61 -3.62
CA VAL A 71 -1.14 0.57 -3.57
C VAL A 71 -0.60 -0.43 -2.54
N PHE A 72 -1.20 -0.53 -1.36
CA PHE A 72 -0.83 -1.50 -0.33
C PHE A 72 -0.93 -2.97 -0.80
N ASP A 73 -1.96 -3.28 -1.58
CA ASP A 73 -2.11 -4.61 -2.17
C ASP A 73 -0.99 -4.89 -3.19
N ALA A 74 -0.67 -3.89 -4.02
CA ALA A 74 0.40 -3.98 -5.00
C ALA A 74 1.78 -4.16 -4.34
N GLU A 75 2.11 -3.38 -3.32
CA GLU A 75 3.36 -3.53 -2.56
C GLU A 75 3.48 -4.96 -1.98
N ALA A 76 2.40 -5.47 -1.39
CA ALA A 76 2.38 -6.80 -0.79
C ALA A 76 2.57 -7.93 -1.82
N ILE A 77 2.00 -7.76 -3.02
CA ILE A 77 2.10 -8.69 -4.16
C ILE A 77 3.47 -8.58 -4.81
N GLY A 78 3.99 -7.38 -5.03
CA GLY A 78 5.32 -7.12 -5.58
C GLY A 78 6.41 -7.76 -4.75
N ALA A 79 6.32 -7.61 -3.43
CA ALA A 79 7.22 -8.27 -2.48
C ALA A 79 7.19 -9.81 -2.62
N LEU A 80 5.99 -10.40 -2.74
CA LEU A 80 5.86 -11.85 -2.94
C LEU A 80 6.43 -12.30 -4.29
N LYS A 81 6.09 -11.61 -5.38
CA LYS A 81 6.53 -11.97 -6.74
C LYS A 81 8.05 -11.84 -6.87
N GLY A 82 8.64 -10.79 -6.31
CA GLY A 82 10.09 -10.61 -6.23
C GLY A 82 10.75 -11.73 -5.43
N LEU A 83 10.19 -12.09 -4.28
CA LEU A 83 10.68 -13.21 -3.47
C LEU A 83 10.60 -14.55 -4.21
N GLN A 84 9.46 -14.86 -4.83
CA GLN A 84 9.29 -16.06 -5.64
C GLN A 84 10.31 -16.11 -6.77
N LYS A 85 10.52 -15.00 -7.49
CA LYS A 85 11.52 -14.94 -8.56
C LYS A 85 12.94 -15.15 -8.02
N ALA A 86 13.30 -14.52 -6.90
CA ALA A 86 14.62 -14.67 -6.29
C ALA A 86 14.92 -16.10 -5.84
N LEU A 87 13.90 -16.86 -5.43
CA LEU A 87 14.05 -18.27 -5.06
C LEU A 87 14.27 -19.21 -6.26
N THR A 88 14.02 -18.74 -7.49
CA THR A 88 14.37 -19.48 -8.72
C THR A 88 15.79 -19.22 -9.21
N LEU A 89 16.48 -18.22 -8.66
CA LEU A 89 17.84 -17.88 -9.07
C LEU A 89 18.85 -18.88 -8.48
N PRO A 90 19.98 -19.13 -9.18
CA PRO A 90 21.05 -19.97 -8.64
C PRO A 90 21.48 -19.50 -7.26
N SER A 91 21.61 -20.44 -6.33
CA SER A 91 22.06 -20.15 -4.97
C SER A 91 22.83 -21.32 -4.38
N ASN A 92 23.71 -21.04 -3.42
CA ASN A 92 24.43 -22.02 -2.63
C ASN A 92 24.07 -21.88 -1.14
N ALA A 93 24.72 -22.67 -0.29
CA ALA A 93 24.45 -22.66 1.16
C ALA A 93 24.72 -21.29 1.82
N ASP A 94 25.59 -20.47 1.25
CA ASP A 94 25.98 -19.17 1.79
C ASP A 94 25.15 -18.00 1.21
N THR A 95 24.21 -18.27 0.30
CA THR A 95 23.38 -17.22 -0.32
C THR A 95 22.37 -16.68 0.68
N GLN A 96 22.65 -15.49 1.22
CA GLN A 96 21.71 -14.72 2.03
C GLN A 96 20.68 -14.01 1.14
N ARG A 97 19.45 -13.85 1.67
CA ARG A 97 18.36 -13.14 0.99
C ARG A 97 17.81 -12.05 1.89
N TRP A 98 17.64 -10.87 1.31
CA TRP A 98 17.04 -9.70 1.94
C TRP A 98 15.91 -9.16 1.09
N LEU A 99 14.74 -9.02 1.69
CA LEU A 99 13.59 -8.34 1.12
C LEU A 99 13.57 -6.90 1.65
N CYS A 100 13.77 -5.95 0.75
CA CYS A 100 13.83 -4.51 0.97
C CYS A 100 12.48 -3.89 0.59
N ILE A 101 11.77 -3.35 1.57
CA ILE A 101 10.42 -2.78 1.41
C ILE A 101 10.42 -1.39 2.03
N ASP A 102 9.80 -0.42 1.39
CA ASP A 102 9.67 0.96 1.90
C ASP A 102 8.38 1.22 2.69
N SER A 103 7.37 0.41 2.48
CA SER A 103 6.13 0.41 3.25
C SER A 103 6.27 -0.29 4.59
N THR A 104 6.30 0.50 5.66
CA THR A 104 6.29 0.00 7.04
C THR A 104 5.08 -0.88 7.32
N SER A 105 3.91 -0.52 6.77
CA SER A 105 2.66 -1.26 6.92
C SER A 105 2.73 -2.68 6.34
N VAL A 106 3.35 -2.83 5.16
CA VAL A 106 3.60 -4.15 4.55
C VAL A 106 4.62 -4.93 5.38
N ILE A 107 5.69 -4.30 5.85
CA ILE A 107 6.67 -4.96 6.74
C ILE A 107 5.99 -5.52 7.99
N TRP A 108 5.12 -4.74 8.63
CA TRP A 108 4.36 -5.22 9.80
C TRP A 108 3.54 -6.45 9.46
N CYS A 109 2.83 -6.44 8.34
CA CYS A 109 2.04 -7.58 7.91
C CYS A 109 2.89 -8.82 7.55
N LYS A 110 4.10 -8.63 7.00
CA LYS A 110 5.04 -9.72 6.68
C LYS A 110 5.76 -10.28 7.92
N ARG A 111 5.91 -9.49 8.99
CA ARG A 111 6.56 -9.91 10.25
C ARG A 111 5.59 -10.50 11.27
N ALA A 112 4.31 -10.15 11.18
CA ALA A 112 3.29 -10.52 12.16
C ALA A 112 2.02 -11.02 11.46
N ASN A 113 0.90 -10.31 11.63
CA ASN A 113 -0.39 -10.76 11.15
C ASN A 113 -0.61 -10.36 9.69
N ALA A 114 -0.99 -11.33 8.87
CA ALA A 114 -1.42 -11.07 7.50
C ALA A 114 -2.63 -10.13 7.49
N SER A 115 -2.62 -9.16 6.59
CA SER A 115 -3.80 -8.33 6.31
C SER A 115 -4.92 -9.18 5.69
N ASP A 116 -6.17 -8.83 5.95
CA ASP A 116 -7.32 -9.46 5.29
C ASP A 116 -7.34 -9.13 3.79
N THR A 117 -6.84 -7.95 3.39
CA THR A 117 -6.66 -7.61 1.98
C THR A 117 -5.36 -8.21 1.44
N SER A 118 -5.43 -8.79 0.24
CA SER A 118 -4.32 -9.54 -0.36
C SER A 118 -3.72 -10.60 0.58
N GLN A 119 -4.55 -11.19 1.44
CA GLN A 119 -4.13 -12.13 2.48
C GLN A 119 -3.33 -13.31 1.93
N TRP A 120 -3.72 -13.82 0.76
CA TRP A 120 -2.99 -14.87 0.05
C TRP A 120 -1.52 -14.50 -0.19
N ALA A 121 -1.23 -13.24 -0.50
CA ALA A 121 0.12 -12.77 -0.75
C ALA A 121 0.94 -12.70 0.54
N PHE A 122 0.32 -12.30 1.65
CA PHE A 122 0.96 -12.30 2.97
C PHE A 122 1.25 -13.71 3.48
N LEU A 123 0.25 -14.60 3.45
CA LEU A 123 0.40 -15.98 3.93
C LEU A 123 1.48 -16.76 3.16
N GLU A 124 1.51 -16.64 1.82
CA GLU A 124 2.57 -17.28 1.05
C GLU A 124 3.93 -16.62 1.31
N SER A 125 3.98 -15.31 1.55
CA SER A 125 5.23 -14.66 1.93
C SER A 125 5.74 -15.17 3.27
N HIS A 126 4.88 -15.32 4.29
CA HIS A 126 5.25 -15.90 5.59
C HIS A 126 5.88 -17.28 5.40
N ARG A 127 5.20 -18.15 4.63
CA ARG A 127 5.69 -19.50 4.34
C ARG A 127 7.06 -19.50 3.67
N LEU A 128 7.30 -18.58 2.72
CA LEU A 128 8.57 -18.47 2.00
C LEU A 128 9.67 -17.84 2.86
N ILE A 129 9.34 -16.83 3.65
CA ILE A 129 10.27 -16.15 4.57
C ILE A 129 10.80 -17.15 5.59
N ASP A 130 9.92 -17.91 6.23
CA ASP A 130 10.29 -18.89 7.25
C ASP A 130 11.09 -20.04 6.65
N ARG A 131 10.62 -20.60 5.52
CA ARG A 131 11.26 -21.76 4.89
C ARG A 131 12.66 -21.47 4.36
N HIS A 132 12.91 -20.24 3.92
CA HIS A 132 14.16 -19.86 3.25
C HIS A 132 15.01 -18.86 4.06
N ALA A 133 14.67 -18.64 5.33
CA ALA A 133 15.36 -17.71 6.24
C ALA A 133 15.59 -16.32 5.59
N VAL A 134 14.55 -15.78 4.96
CA VAL A 134 14.62 -14.49 4.28
C VAL A 134 14.57 -13.37 5.32
N ASN A 135 15.51 -12.44 5.22
CA ASN A 135 15.53 -11.28 6.11
C ASN A 135 14.70 -10.14 5.52
N ILE A 136 14.07 -9.33 6.36
CA ILE A 136 13.29 -8.15 5.91
C ILE A 136 13.96 -6.89 6.43
N ARG A 137 14.29 -5.97 5.52
CA ARG A 137 14.83 -4.65 5.84
C ARG A 137 13.92 -3.56 5.28
N TRP A 138 13.76 -2.49 6.06
CA TRP A 138 13.12 -1.29 5.55
C TRP A 138 14.08 -0.50 4.65
N SER A 139 13.61 -0.07 3.48
CA SER A 139 14.35 0.78 2.55
C SER A 139 13.64 2.13 2.43
N PRO A 140 14.30 3.28 2.62
CA PRO A 140 13.67 4.58 2.39
C PRO A 140 13.16 4.74 0.93
N GLY A 141 11.86 4.96 0.76
CA GLY A 141 11.24 5.18 -0.55
C GLY A 141 11.42 6.60 -1.10
N HIS A 142 11.57 6.72 -2.42
CA HIS A 142 11.78 7.97 -3.18
C HIS A 142 12.92 8.85 -2.65
N GLN A 143 14.08 8.24 -2.36
CA GLN A 143 15.25 8.93 -1.82
C GLN A 143 16.54 8.61 -2.61
N GLY A 144 16.42 8.10 -3.84
CA GLY A 144 17.58 7.84 -4.70
C GLY A 144 18.32 6.54 -4.39
N ILE A 145 17.75 5.64 -3.58
CA ILE A 145 18.29 4.29 -3.39
C ILE A 145 18.02 3.50 -4.67
N THR A 146 19.08 3.18 -5.42
CA THR A 146 19.00 2.60 -6.77
C THR A 146 18.04 1.42 -6.87
N GLY A 147 18.06 0.51 -5.90
CA GLY A 147 17.16 -0.64 -5.88
C GLY A 147 15.68 -0.27 -5.71
N ASN A 148 15.38 0.69 -4.83
CA ASN A 148 13.99 1.15 -4.60
C ASN A 148 13.46 1.94 -5.79
N GLU A 149 14.26 2.87 -6.34
CA GLU A 149 13.88 3.65 -7.52
C GLU A 149 13.61 2.76 -8.75
N ALA A 150 14.37 1.66 -8.88
CA ALA A 150 14.13 0.67 -9.92
C ALA A 150 12.80 -0.08 -9.71
N ALA A 151 12.48 -0.45 -8.47
CA ALA A 151 11.22 -1.12 -8.14
C ALA A 151 10.01 -0.19 -8.34
N ASP A 152 10.11 1.07 -7.92
CA ASP A 152 9.11 2.14 -8.12
C ASP A 152 8.83 2.35 -9.62
N SER A 153 9.89 2.56 -10.40
CA SER A 153 9.79 2.70 -11.86
C SER A 153 9.14 1.49 -12.53
N LEU A 154 9.42 0.29 -12.02
CA LEU A 154 8.79 -0.95 -12.50
C LEU A 154 7.32 -1.06 -12.08
N ALA A 155 6.96 -0.58 -10.89
CA ALA A 155 5.60 -0.57 -10.39
C ALA A 155 4.73 0.40 -11.20
N ASP A 156 5.22 1.60 -11.47
CA ASP A 156 4.60 2.57 -12.38
C ASP A 156 4.39 2.00 -13.78
N ALA A 157 5.43 1.37 -14.33
CA ALA A 157 5.34 0.72 -15.62
C ALA A 157 4.48 -0.55 -15.58
N GLY A 158 4.25 -1.14 -14.41
CA GLY A 158 3.38 -2.28 -14.16
C GLY A 158 1.93 -1.86 -14.15
N ALA A 159 1.61 -0.77 -13.45
CA ALA A 159 0.27 -0.18 -13.37
C ALA A 159 -0.27 0.16 -14.77
N LYS A 160 0.59 0.67 -15.65
CA LYS A 160 0.26 1.00 -17.05
C LYS A 160 0.22 -0.19 -18.01
N SER A 161 0.25 -1.43 -17.51
CA SER A 161 0.19 -2.62 -18.38
C SER A 161 -1.24 -2.89 -18.81
N ASP A 162 -1.46 -3.12 -20.10
CA ASP A 162 -2.80 -3.40 -20.66
C ASP A 162 -3.42 -4.71 -20.16
N THR A 163 -2.59 -5.61 -19.63
CA THR A 163 -3.02 -6.93 -19.15
C THR A 163 -2.70 -7.09 -17.67
N VAL A 164 -3.76 -7.40 -16.91
CA VAL A 164 -3.66 -7.74 -15.49
C VAL A 164 -2.99 -9.11 -15.33
N ASP A 165 -2.04 -9.21 -14.40
CA ASP A 165 -1.37 -10.47 -14.06
C ASP A 165 -2.43 -11.52 -13.66
N PRO A 166 -2.42 -12.74 -14.22
CA PRO A 166 -3.45 -13.73 -13.98
C PRO A 166 -3.49 -14.28 -12.55
N GLY A 167 -4.60 -14.96 -12.22
CA GLY A 167 -4.78 -15.62 -10.94
C GLY A 167 -5.32 -14.66 -9.87
N PRO A 168 -4.88 -14.77 -8.60
CA PRO A 168 -5.41 -13.95 -7.51
C PRO A 168 -5.22 -12.43 -7.70
N THR A 169 -4.21 -12.02 -8.45
CA THR A 169 -3.93 -10.62 -8.81
C THR A 169 -5.01 -9.99 -9.70
N ALA A 170 -5.73 -10.79 -10.48
CA ALA A 170 -6.83 -10.34 -11.32
C ALA A 170 -8.17 -10.20 -10.55
N GLN A 171 -8.23 -10.64 -9.30
CA GLN A 171 -9.42 -10.57 -8.48
C GLN A 171 -9.46 -9.25 -7.69
N PRO A 172 -10.65 -8.68 -7.44
CA PRO A 172 -10.78 -7.51 -6.58
C PRO A 172 -10.37 -7.83 -5.15
N THR A 173 -9.75 -6.86 -4.48
CA THR A 173 -9.32 -7.02 -3.09
C THR A 173 -10.40 -6.59 -2.10
N ILE A 174 -10.30 -7.07 -0.86
CA ILE A 174 -11.26 -6.71 0.21
C ILE A 174 -11.23 -5.20 0.47
N SER A 175 -10.04 -4.59 0.48
CA SER A 175 -9.87 -3.13 0.59
C SER A 175 -10.58 -2.39 -0.55
N GLY A 176 -10.45 -2.90 -1.78
CA GLY A 176 -11.12 -2.40 -2.98
C GLY A 176 -12.63 -2.40 -2.88
N ILE A 177 -13.20 -3.56 -2.56
CA ILE A 177 -14.65 -3.74 -2.36
C ILE A 177 -15.16 -2.82 -1.23
N GLY A 178 -14.40 -2.74 -0.13
CA GLY A 178 -14.72 -1.86 0.99
C GLY A 178 -14.74 -0.38 0.59
N SER A 179 -13.82 0.06 -0.27
CA SER A 179 -13.79 1.45 -0.78
C SER A 179 -15.00 1.76 -1.65
N ILE A 180 -15.44 0.82 -2.50
CA ILE A 180 -16.69 0.95 -3.25
C ILE A 180 -17.87 1.09 -2.29
N ALA A 181 -18.01 0.18 -1.32
CA ALA A 181 -19.13 0.21 -0.37
C ALA A 181 -19.20 1.54 0.41
N ARG A 182 -18.04 2.06 0.87
CA ARG A 182 -17.95 3.37 1.54
C ARG A 182 -18.37 4.51 0.61
N SER A 183 -17.93 4.50 -0.64
CA SER A 183 -18.31 5.53 -1.63
C SER A 183 -19.82 5.53 -1.90
N LEU A 184 -20.42 4.36 -2.07
CA LEU A 184 -21.88 4.24 -2.23
C LEU A 184 -22.62 4.77 -1.01
N ALA A 185 -22.22 4.36 0.20
CA ALA A 185 -22.83 4.82 1.44
C ALA A 185 -22.71 6.35 1.61
N HIS A 186 -21.53 6.91 1.29
CA HIS A 186 -21.30 8.34 1.31
C HIS A 186 -22.21 9.09 0.33
N ASN A 187 -22.35 8.60 -0.90
CA ASN A 187 -23.19 9.21 -1.93
C ASN A 187 -24.67 9.18 -1.54
N VAL A 188 -25.17 8.06 -1.01
CA VAL A 188 -26.53 7.94 -0.50
C VAL A 188 -26.77 8.92 0.66
N THR A 189 -25.84 8.97 1.62
CA THR A 189 -25.94 9.85 2.79
C THR A 189 -25.92 11.32 2.39
N SER A 190 -25.00 11.70 1.49
CA SER A 190 -24.89 13.06 0.94
C SER A 190 -26.12 13.45 0.12
N GLY A 191 -26.67 12.54 -0.69
CA GLY A 191 -27.90 12.75 -1.45
C GLY A 191 -29.12 12.95 -0.55
N TRP A 192 -29.25 12.12 0.49
CA TRP A 192 -30.27 12.31 1.52
C TRP A 192 -30.11 13.65 2.23
N TRP A 193 -28.88 14.02 2.63
CA TRP A 193 -28.63 15.31 3.29
C TRP A 193 -29.07 16.48 2.42
N ARG A 194 -28.58 16.55 1.17
CA ARG A 194 -28.96 17.61 0.21
C ARG A 194 -30.48 17.73 0.00
N LYS A 195 -31.20 16.61 -0.01
CA LYS A 195 -32.66 16.59 -0.17
C LYS A 195 -33.38 17.15 1.05
N ASN A 196 -32.87 16.90 2.26
CA ASN A 196 -33.56 17.23 3.51
C ASN A 196 -33.03 18.49 4.20
N GLU A 197 -31.86 19.00 3.81
CA GLU A 197 -31.20 20.17 4.40
C GLU A 197 -32.13 21.38 4.50
N SER A 198 -32.84 21.72 3.42
CA SER A 198 -33.80 22.85 3.41
C SER A 198 -34.96 22.68 4.39
N THR A 199 -35.36 21.43 4.68
CA THR A 199 -36.45 21.10 5.61
C THR A 199 -35.97 21.23 7.05
N PHE A 200 -34.74 20.81 7.35
CA PHE A 200 -34.12 20.98 8.67
C PHE A 200 -33.75 22.44 8.97
N VAL A 201 -33.23 23.19 7.99
CA VAL A 201 -32.94 24.62 8.14
C VAL A 201 -34.24 25.43 8.36
N ARG A 202 -35.33 25.11 7.65
CA ARG A 202 -36.66 25.71 7.92
C ARG A 202 -37.20 25.34 9.30
N GLY A 203 -37.08 24.07 9.70
CA GLY A 203 -37.51 23.62 11.03
C GLY A 203 -36.77 24.33 12.17
N ALA A 204 -35.46 24.50 12.03
CA ALA A 204 -34.64 25.26 12.99
C ALA A 204 -35.02 26.75 13.03
N SER A 205 -35.28 27.38 11.87
CA SER A 205 -35.73 28.77 11.77
C SER A 205 -37.12 28.98 12.38
N GLN A 206 -38.06 28.05 12.16
CA GLN A 206 -39.39 28.10 12.77
C GLN A 206 -39.34 27.88 14.28
N MET A 207 -38.52 26.96 14.78
CA MET A 207 -38.29 26.79 16.22
C MET A 207 -37.65 28.02 16.86
N ALA A 208 -36.65 28.63 16.22
CA ALA A 208 -36.02 29.87 16.69
C ALA A 208 -37.00 31.06 16.70
N THR A 209 -37.92 31.11 15.73
CA THR A 209 -38.98 32.13 15.68
C THR A 209 -40.03 31.90 16.78
N ARG A 210 -40.43 30.64 17.02
CA ARG A 210 -41.40 30.28 18.06
C ARG A 210 -40.89 30.56 19.48
N LEU A 211 -39.62 30.26 19.76
CA LEU A 211 -38.97 30.59 21.04
C LEU A 211 -38.86 32.10 21.28
N ARG A 212 -38.71 32.93 20.23
CA ARG A 212 -38.75 34.39 20.37
C ARG A 212 -40.14 34.92 20.69
N PHE A 213 -41.19 34.33 20.13
CA PHE A 213 -42.57 34.72 20.44
C PHE A 213 -43.02 34.24 21.82
N GLU A 214 -42.69 33.02 22.24
CA GLU A 214 -43.04 32.51 23.58
C GLU A 214 -42.28 33.24 24.71
N GLY A 215 -41.08 33.77 24.44
CA GLY A 215 -40.36 34.66 25.38
C GLY A 215 -40.92 36.09 25.48
N ALA A 216 -41.75 36.54 24.54
CA ALA A 216 -42.32 37.88 24.51
C ALA A 216 -43.70 37.99 25.21
N TYR A 217 -44.36 36.87 25.49
CA TYR A 217 -45.65 36.81 26.20
C TYR A 217 -45.55 36.32 27.66
N GLY A 218 -44.34 36.11 28.16
CA GLY A 218 -44.06 35.50 29.47
C GLY A 218 -43.98 36.43 30.69
N THR A 219 -44.51 37.66 30.63
CA THR A 219 -44.60 38.55 31.80
C THR A 219 -45.87 39.40 31.78
N GLN A 220 -47.02 38.78 32.03
CA GLN A 220 -48.19 39.47 32.55
C GLN A 220 -48.96 38.52 33.47
N THR A 221 -48.69 38.57 34.77
CA THR A 221 -49.74 38.42 35.78
C THR A 221 -49.28 38.95 37.14
N LEU A 222 -50.09 39.91 37.61
CA LEU A 222 -50.30 40.45 38.97
C LEU A 222 -49.15 41.22 39.64
#